data_AF-A0AAE3G678-F1
#
_entry.id   AF-A0AAE3G678-F1
#
_cell.length_a   1.000
_cell.length_b   1.000
_cell.length_c   1.000
_cell.angle_alpha   90.00
_cell.angle_beta   90.00
_cell.angle_gamma   90.00
#
_symmetry.space_group_name_H-M   'P 1'
#
loop_
_entity.id
_entity.type
_entity.pdbx_description
1 polymer ?
#
loop_
_entity_poly.entity_id
_entity_poly.type
_entity_poly.pdbx_seq_one_letter_code
_entity_poly.pdbx_strand_id
1 'polypeptide(L)'
;MPTLEFKGKQFVYSHHLGVPFCELQVVPDKSLPAKGQKPSLDDNLIIHGDNLEALKALLIEGPDEPMRFRMVMEKDWRQALVDEGIR
;
A
#
# COMPACT_ATOMS: atom_id res chain seq x y z
N MET A 1 -10.99 -22.76 20.50
CA MET A 1 -10.04 -22.98 19.39
C MET A 1 -8.63 -22.77 19.91
N PRO A 2 -7.65 -23.60 19.52
CA PRO A 2 -6.25 -23.35 19.88
C PRO A 2 -5.73 -22.08 19.19
N THR A 3 -4.94 -21.27 19.90
CA THR A 3 -4.30 -20.06 19.36
C THR A 3 -2.79 -20.12 19.55
N LEU A 4 -2.03 -19.57 18.58
CA LEU A 4 -0.58 -19.37 18.70
C LEU A 4 -0.33 -18.01 19.34
N GLU A 5 0.26 -18.00 20.53
CA GLU A 5 0.69 -16.79 21.23
C GLU A 5 2.21 -16.61 21.09
N PHE A 6 2.62 -15.40 20.74
CA PHE A 6 4.03 -15.03 20.66
C PHE A 6 4.21 -13.55 21.06
N LYS A 7 5.40 -13.23 21.58
CA LYS A 7 5.75 -11.85 21.95
C LYS A 7 5.72 -10.95 20.72
N GLY A 8 5.00 -9.84 20.79
CA GLY A 8 4.89 -8.90 19.68
C GLY A 8 3.67 -9.09 18.77
N LYS A 9 2.87 -10.14 18.98
CA LYS A 9 1.67 -10.43 18.18
C LYS A 9 0.71 -9.24 18.04
N GLN A 10 0.45 -8.54 19.14
CA GLN A 10 -0.42 -7.36 19.13
C GLN A 10 0.16 -6.21 18.29
N PHE A 11 1.48 -6.01 18.31
CA PHE A 11 2.12 -4.96 17.51
C PHE A 11 2.07 -5.26 16.01
N VAL A 12 2.27 -6.52 15.61
CA VAL A 12 2.13 -6.94 14.21
C VAL A 12 0.68 -6.73 13.74
N TYR A 13 -0.29 -7.08 14.58
CA TYR A 13 -1.70 -6.86 14.29
C TYR A 13 -2.02 -5.36 14.16
N SER A 14 -1.60 -4.53 15.10
CA SER A 14 -1.83 -3.09 15.03
C SER A 14 -1.12 -2.42 13.87
N HIS A 15 0.09 -2.88 13.51
CA HIS A 15 0.87 -2.26 12.43
C HIS A 15 0.15 -2.33 11.09
N HIS A 16 -0.40 -3.50 10.71
CA HIS A 16 -1.09 -3.61 9.42
C HIS A 16 -2.36 -2.76 9.36
N LEU A 17 -2.98 -2.40 10.49
CA LEU A 17 -4.11 -1.48 10.53
C LEU A 17 -3.68 -0.03 10.30
N GLY A 18 -2.46 0.33 10.72
CA GLY A 18 -1.89 1.66 10.54
C GLY A 18 -1.29 1.93 9.15
N VAL A 19 -0.92 0.90 8.39
CA VAL A 19 -0.41 1.08 7.02
C VAL A 19 -1.53 1.65 6.13
N PRO A 20 -1.33 2.79 5.45
CA PRO A 20 -2.37 3.38 4.60
C PRO A 20 -2.63 2.54 3.34
N PHE A 21 -3.76 2.78 2.70
CA PHE A 21 -3.99 2.33 1.33
C PHE A 21 -3.31 3.30 0.36
N CYS A 22 -2.63 2.74 -0.63
CA CYS A 22 -1.90 3.49 -1.63
C CYS A 22 -2.40 3.11 -3.03
N GLU A 23 -2.41 4.06 -3.95
CA GLU A 23 -2.70 3.79 -5.36
C GLU A 23 -1.43 3.31 -6.08
N LEU A 24 -1.58 2.34 -6.99
CA LEU A 24 -0.49 1.96 -7.88
C LEU A 24 -0.30 3.01 -8.98
N GLN A 25 0.87 3.63 -9.00
CA GLN A 25 1.24 4.60 -10.02
C GLN A 25 2.03 3.92 -11.14
N VAL A 26 1.50 3.96 -12.36
CA VAL A 26 2.17 3.43 -13.54
C VAL A 26 3.33 4.36 -13.91
N VAL A 27 4.52 3.80 -14.09
CA VAL A 27 5.71 4.54 -14.55
C VAL A 27 5.97 4.17 -16.01
N PRO A 28 5.55 5.01 -16.99
CA PRO A 28 5.60 4.65 -18.41
C PRO A 28 7.01 4.32 -18.89
N ASP A 29 8.00 5.06 -18.43
CA ASP A 29 9.42 4.90 -18.82
C ASP A 29 10.02 3.56 -18.39
N LYS A 30 9.42 2.89 -17.40
CA LYS A 30 9.86 1.59 -16.88
C LYS A 30 8.92 0.44 -17.25
N SER A 31 7.88 0.74 -18.04
CA SER A 31 6.88 -0.24 -18.45
C SER A 31 7.27 -0.87 -19.78
N LEU A 32 6.94 -2.15 -19.97
CA LEU A 32 7.20 -2.88 -21.21
C LEU A 32 5.88 -3.47 -21.75
N PRO A 33 4.96 -2.63 -22.26
CA PRO A 33 3.70 -3.11 -22.80
C PRO A 33 3.90 -3.86 -24.13
N ALA A 34 2.94 -4.70 -24.49
CA ALA A 34 2.88 -5.30 -25.82
C ALA A 34 2.84 -4.23 -26.92
N LYS A 35 3.37 -4.56 -28.11
CA LYS A 35 3.50 -3.61 -29.22
C LYS A 35 2.14 -2.98 -29.57
N GLY A 36 2.08 -1.65 -29.54
CA GLY A 36 0.87 -0.88 -29.84
C GLY A 36 -0.10 -0.69 -28.67
N GLN A 37 0.23 -1.21 -27.48
CA GLN A 37 -0.55 -1.00 -26.26
C GLN A 37 0.09 0.07 -25.37
N LYS A 38 -0.73 0.66 -24.50
CA LYS A 38 -0.28 1.57 -23.45
C LYS A 38 0.01 0.74 -22.18
N PRO A 39 0.93 1.19 -21.31
CA PRO A 39 1.08 0.62 -19.98
C PRO A 39 -0.25 0.59 -19.22
N SER A 40 -0.60 -0.55 -18.63
CA SER A 40 -1.78 -0.71 -17.78
C SER A 40 -1.46 -1.62 -16.59
N LEU A 41 -2.42 -1.77 -15.68
CA LEU A 41 -2.32 -2.65 -14.50
C LEU A 41 -2.89 -4.06 -14.76
N ASP A 42 -3.22 -4.40 -16.01
CA ASP A 42 -3.97 -5.62 -16.35
C ASP A 42 -3.08 -6.80 -16.80
N ASP A 43 -1.75 -6.60 -16.83
CA ASP A 43 -0.74 -7.61 -17.21
C ASP A 43 0.22 -7.85 -16.03
N ASN A 44 1.34 -8.52 -16.28
CA ASN A 44 2.38 -8.78 -15.30
C ASN A 44 2.92 -7.48 -14.70
N LEU A 45 2.87 -7.37 -13.37
CA LEU A 45 3.26 -6.18 -12.63
C LEU A 45 4.58 -6.39 -11.89
N ILE A 46 5.46 -5.39 -11.97
CA ILE A 46 6.61 -5.25 -11.08
C ILE A 46 6.34 -4.02 -10.22
N ILE A 47 6.04 -4.25 -8.94
CA ILE A 47 5.73 -3.18 -7.99
C ILE A 47 6.99 -2.87 -7.19
N HIS A 48 7.34 -1.58 -7.11
CA HIS A 48 8.50 -1.11 -6.36
C HIS A 48 8.05 -0.46 -5.05
N GLY A 49 8.55 -0.94 -3.91
CA GLY A 49 8.23 -0.37 -2.60
C GLY A 49 8.24 -1.42 -1.48
N ASP A 50 7.66 -1.06 -0.34
CA ASP A 50 7.38 -1.98 0.75
C ASP A 50 6.31 -2.99 0.34
N ASN A 51 6.47 -4.25 0.75
CA ASN A 51 5.56 -5.31 0.34
C ASN A 51 4.19 -5.22 1.01
N LEU A 52 4.08 -4.74 2.25
CA LEU A 52 2.82 -4.61 2.96
C LEU A 52 1.97 -3.49 2.35
N GLU A 53 2.61 -2.37 1.97
CA GLU A 53 1.96 -1.29 1.22
C GLU A 53 1.51 -1.75 -0.17
N ALA A 54 2.37 -2.46 -0.91
CA ALA A 54 2.05 -2.99 -2.23
C ALA A 54 0.88 -3.99 -2.18
N LEU A 55 0.87 -4.88 -1.18
CA LEU A 55 -0.22 -5.83 -0.98
C LEU A 55 -1.53 -5.12 -0.65
N LYS A 56 -1.50 -4.06 0.17
CA LYS A 56 -2.70 -3.25 0.44
C LYS A 56 -3.23 -2.55 -0.80
N ALA A 57 -2.35 -2.01 -1.65
CA ALA A 57 -2.72 -1.37 -2.90
C ALA A 57 -3.42 -2.33 -3.90
N LEU A 58 -3.14 -3.64 -3.79
CA LEU A 58 -3.75 -4.67 -4.63
C LEU A 58 -5.09 -5.20 -4.10
N LEU A 59 -5.51 -4.81 -2.89
CA LEU A 59 -6.80 -5.21 -2.35
C LEU A 59 -7.91 -4.43 -3.06
N ILE A 60 -8.82 -5.16 -3.71
CA ILE A 60 -10.07 -4.60 -4.21
C ILE A 60 -10.99 -4.42 -3.00
N GLU A 61 -11.17 -3.20 -2.50
CA GLU A 61 -12.18 -2.96 -1.47
C GLU A 61 -13.58 -3.04 -2.07
N GLY A 62 -14.48 -3.74 -1.36
CA GLY A 62 -15.87 -3.90 -1.77
C GLY A 62 -16.62 -2.55 -1.86
N PRO A 63 -17.79 -2.51 -2.52
CA PRO A 63 -18.47 -1.29 -2.94
C PRO A 63 -18.97 -0.35 -1.83
N ASP A 64 -18.82 -0.69 -0.55
CA ASP A 64 -19.53 -0.04 0.57
C ASP A 64 -18.66 0.73 1.57
N GLU A 65 -17.33 0.83 1.39
CA GLU A 65 -16.51 1.70 2.25
C GLU A 65 -16.27 3.09 1.62
N PRO A 66 -16.47 4.19 2.38
CA PRO A 66 -16.23 5.53 1.89
C PRO A 66 -14.72 5.72 1.69
N MET A 67 -14.32 5.85 0.43
CA MET A 67 -13.00 6.29 -0.03
C MET A 67 -12.37 7.31 0.94
N ARG A 68 -11.44 6.86 1.78
CA ARG A 68 -10.56 7.77 2.54
C ARG A 68 -9.46 8.27 1.60
N PHE A 69 -9.82 9.19 0.71
CA PHE A 69 -8.81 9.89 -0.07
C PHE A 69 -8.03 10.88 0.81
N ARG A 70 -6.70 10.78 0.69
CA ARG A 70 -5.76 11.86 0.33
C ARG A 70 -4.58 11.95 1.30
N MET A 71 -3.41 11.47 0.87
CA MET A 71 -2.21 12.23 1.16
C MET A 71 -1.28 12.30 -0.05
N VAL A 72 -1.08 13.53 -0.51
CA VAL A 72 -0.11 13.92 -1.52
C VAL A 72 1.28 13.65 -0.94
N MET A 73 2.01 12.73 -1.53
CA MET A 73 3.41 12.49 -1.18
C MET A 73 4.32 13.45 -1.95
N GLU A 74 4.20 14.74 -1.66
CA GLU A 74 5.23 15.75 -1.94
C GLU A 74 5.91 16.24 -0.65
N LYS A 75 5.79 15.50 0.46
CA LYS A 75 6.70 15.63 1.61
C LYS A 75 6.66 14.37 2.48
N ASP A 76 7.84 14.05 2.98
CA ASP A 76 8.23 12.85 3.69
C ASP A 76 7.24 12.44 4.79
N TRP A 77 6.47 11.37 4.55
CA TRP A 77 5.46 10.82 5.47
C TRP A 77 6.06 10.40 6.80
N ARG A 78 7.36 10.09 6.82
CA ARG A 78 8.11 9.78 8.02
C ARG A 78 8.16 10.98 8.96
N GLN A 79 8.22 12.20 8.43
CA GLN A 79 8.20 13.41 9.24
C GLN A 79 6.81 13.65 9.86
N ALA A 80 5.74 13.40 9.12
CA ALA A 80 4.36 13.55 9.63
C ALA A 80 4.06 12.60 10.80
N LEU A 81 4.51 11.34 10.73
CA LEU A 81 4.33 10.38 11.83
C LEU A 81 5.16 10.75 13.08
N VAL A 82 6.36 11.30 12.87
CA VAL A 82 7.19 11.82 13.97
C VAL A 82 6.53 13.03 14.62
N ASP A 83 5.96 13.94 13.84
CA ASP A 83 5.31 15.16 14.32
C ASP A 83 4.00 14.86 15.07
N GLU A 84 3.28 13.81 14.70
CA GLU A 84 2.09 13.33 15.41
C GLU A 84 2.41 12.45 16.64
N GLY A 85 3.69 12.22 16.94
CA GLY A 85 4.12 11.46 18.11
C GLY A 85 3.82 9.95 18.02
N ILE A 86 3.51 9.46 16.84
CA ILE A 86 3.23 8.05 16.56
C ILE A 86 4.55 7.40 16.11
N ARG A 87 5.26 6.78 17.06
CA ARG A 87 6.41 5.91 16.78
C ARG A 87 6.00 4.46 16.67
#